data_AF-A0AA96ZIT7-F1
#
_entry.id   AF-A0AA96ZIT7-F1
#
_cell.length_a   1.000
_cell.length_b   1.000
_cell.length_c   1.000
_cell.angle_alpha   90.00
_cell.angle_beta   90.00
_cell.angle_gamma   90.00
#
_symmetry.space_group_name_H-M   'P 1'
#
loop_
_entity.id
_entity.type
_entity.pdbx_description
1 polymer ?
#
loop_
_entity_poly.entity_id
_entity_poly.type
_entity_poly.pdbx_seq_one_letter_code
_entity_poly.pdbx_strand_id
1 'polypeptide(L)'
;MKSVTTAIAATLAIACMAQAHAASVYKGLFTDGQSRVLMTLQLEPSAKPGERAGQLRMAEPWMCQLQLRATDGYGQARRYVFAGVGAGRCDRLSQGHLSVEVDGDNAAVRVFDAKGAERYSADLIEIRS
;
A
#
# COMPACT_ATOMS: atom_id res chain seq x y z
N MET A 1 -71.66 -3.48 -0.75
CA MET A 1 -70.35 -2.83 -0.94
C MET A 1 -69.47 -3.20 0.25
N LYS A 2 -68.42 -4.00 0.07
CA LYS A 2 -67.44 -4.31 1.12
C LYS A 2 -66.05 -4.05 0.54
N SER A 3 -65.40 -3.03 1.08
CA SER A 3 -64.11 -2.52 0.61
C SER A 3 -62.98 -3.45 1.02
N VAL A 4 -62.09 -3.77 0.08
CA VAL A 4 -60.85 -4.52 0.32
C VAL A 4 -59.74 -3.50 0.52
N THR A 5 -59.13 -3.50 1.71
CA THR A 5 -57.99 -2.64 2.04
C THR A 5 -56.71 -3.46 1.91
N THR A 6 -55.98 -3.24 0.82
CA THR A 6 -54.68 -3.90 0.57
C THR A 6 -53.58 -3.09 1.26
N ALA A 7 -52.89 -3.68 2.24
CA ALA A 7 -51.71 -3.09 2.87
C ALA A 7 -50.45 -3.50 2.08
N ILE A 8 -49.76 -2.52 1.51
CA ILE A 8 -48.46 -2.72 0.84
C ILE A 8 -47.37 -2.51 1.89
N ALA A 9 -46.71 -3.59 2.30
CA ALA A 9 -45.51 -3.53 3.12
C ALA A 9 -44.30 -3.22 2.22
N ALA A 10 -43.69 -2.05 2.41
CA ALA A 10 -42.48 -1.65 1.69
C ALA A 10 -41.23 -2.16 2.44
N THR A 11 -40.50 -3.08 1.83
CA THR A 11 -39.22 -3.60 2.33
C THR A 11 -38.11 -2.60 2.02
N LEU A 12 -37.53 -1.95 3.03
CA LEU A 12 -36.30 -1.16 2.84
C LEU A 12 -35.10 -2.09 2.64
N ALA A 13 -34.61 -2.18 1.40
CA ALA A 13 -33.30 -2.76 1.13
C ALA A 13 -32.21 -1.75 1.50
N ILE A 14 -31.54 -1.99 2.62
CA ILE A 14 -30.34 -1.23 3.00
C ILE A 14 -29.19 -1.72 2.12
N ALA A 15 -28.84 -0.96 1.09
CA ALA A 15 -27.63 -1.18 0.32
C ALA A 15 -26.41 -0.81 1.18
N CYS A 16 -25.68 -1.81 1.69
CA CYS A 16 -24.34 -1.59 2.24
C CYS A 16 -23.44 -1.06 1.14
N MET A 17 -23.20 0.25 1.12
CA MET A 17 -22.12 0.83 0.33
C MET A 17 -20.81 0.39 0.97
N ALA A 18 -20.17 -0.64 0.42
CA ALA A 18 -18.77 -0.90 0.70
C ALA A 18 -18.00 0.34 0.24
N GLN A 19 -17.54 1.17 1.17
CA GLN A 19 -16.57 2.21 0.88
C GLN A 19 -15.31 1.51 0.35
N ALA A 20 -15.17 1.48 -0.96
CA ALA A 20 -13.91 1.17 -1.59
C ALA A 20 -12.96 2.31 -1.23
N HIS A 21 -12.21 2.14 -0.14
CA HIS A 21 -11.12 3.06 0.19
C HIS A 21 -10.15 3.04 -1.00
N ALA A 22 -10.04 4.18 -1.68
CA ALA A 22 -9.12 4.32 -2.81
C ALA A 22 -7.69 4.02 -2.33
N ALA A 23 -6.91 3.36 -3.19
CA ALA A 23 -5.50 3.14 -2.89
C ALA A 23 -4.78 4.49 -2.79
N SER A 24 -4.00 4.68 -1.73
CA SER A 24 -3.13 5.85 -1.59
C SER A 24 -1.87 5.66 -2.42
N VAL A 25 -1.46 6.71 -3.15
CA VAL A 25 -0.28 6.69 -4.01
C VAL A 25 0.69 7.76 -3.54
N TYR A 26 1.89 7.38 -3.15
CA TYR A 26 2.95 8.27 -2.72
C TYR A 26 4.12 8.24 -3.70
N LYS A 27 4.79 9.37 -3.90
CA LYS A 27 5.98 9.48 -4.74
C LYS A 27 7.09 10.28 -4.07
N GLY A 28 8.32 9.89 -4.32
CA GLY A 28 9.50 10.57 -3.82
C GLY A 28 10.78 10.01 -4.44
N LEU A 29 11.92 10.56 -4.05
CA LEU A 29 13.21 10.17 -4.59
C LEU A 29 14.08 9.61 -3.46
N PHE A 30 14.73 8.47 -3.70
CA PHE A 30 15.85 8.04 -2.86
C PHE A 30 17.16 8.12 -3.65
N THR A 31 18.28 8.14 -2.94
CA THR A 31 19.61 8.07 -3.55
C THR A 31 20.21 6.70 -3.27
N ASP A 32 20.65 5.97 -4.30
CA ASP A 32 21.29 4.65 -4.15
C ASP A 32 22.83 4.73 -3.99
N GLY A 33 23.33 5.93 -3.67
CA GLY A 33 24.74 6.30 -3.60
C GLY A 33 25.27 6.97 -4.88
N GLN A 34 24.64 6.71 -6.03
CA GLN A 34 25.10 7.26 -7.32
C GLN A 34 23.98 7.93 -8.12
N SER A 35 22.75 7.42 -8.02
CA SER A 35 21.60 7.90 -8.79
C SER A 35 20.46 8.32 -7.87
N ARG A 36 19.69 9.33 -8.30
CA ARG A 36 18.38 9.63 -7.72
C ARG A 36 17.33 8.79 -8.43
N VAL A 37 16.59 7.99 -7.66
CA VAL A 37 15.65 7.00 -8.20
C VAL A 37 14.25 7.34 -7.73
N LEU A 38 13.33 7.49 -8.68
CA LEU A 38 11.91 7.71 -8.37
C LEU A 38 11.32 6.45 -7.75
N MET A 39 10.84 6.61 -6.53
CA MET A 39 10.09 5.63 -5.77
C MET A 39 8.60 5.99 -5.83
N THR A 40 7.78 5.03 -6.22
CA THR A 40 6.32 5.14 -6.18
C THR A 40 5.78 4.04 -5.29
N LEU A 41 5.13 4.42 -4.21
CA LEU A 41 4.47 3.53 -3.27
C LEU A 41 2.96 3.61 -3.49
N GLN A 42 2.32 2.47 -3.73
CA GLN A 42 0.88 2.35 -3.72
C GLN A 42 0.49 1.47 -2.53
N LEU A 43 -0.42 1.96 -1.70
CA LEU A 43 -0.92 1.26 -0.51
C LEU A 43 -2.43 1.07 -0.56
N GLU A 44 -2.87 -0.11 -0.14
CA GLU A 44 -4.27 -0.40 0.17
C GLU A 44 -4.44 -0.29 1.69
N PRO A 45 -4.91 0.87 2.21
CA PRO A 45 -4.87 1.13 3.65
C PRO A 45 -5.76 0.17 4.46
N SER A 46 -6.80 -0.37 3.85
CA SER A 46 -7.72 -1.34 4.45
C SER A 46 -7.23 -2.80 4.43
N ALA A 47 -6.07 -3.08 3.82
CA ALA A 47 -5.52 -4.44 3.75
C ALA A 47 -5.24 -5.02 5.13
N LYS A 48 -5.78 -6.20 5.41
CA LYS A 48 -5.57 -6.95 6.66
C LYS A 48 -4.26 -7.74 6.63
N PRO A 49 -3.72 -8.15 7.80
CA PRO A 49 -2.54 -8.99 7.84
C PRO A 49 -2.68 -10.24 6.96
N GLY A 50 -1.64 -10.52 6.17
CA GLY A 50 -1.64 -11.60 5.19
C GLY A 50 -2.29 -11.25 3.85
N GLU A 51 -3.03 -10.14 3.71
CA GLU A 51 -3.61 -9.71 2.43
C GLU A 51 -2.62 -8.90 1.58
N ARG A 52 -2.88 -8.84 0.27
CA ARG A 52 -2.17 -7.92 -0.63
C ARG A 52 -2.43 -6.50 -0.15
N ALA A 53 -1.37 -5.70 -0.06
CA ALA A 53 -1.42 -4.36 0.52
C ALA A 53 -0.91 -3.27 -0.42
N GLY A 54 -0.65 -3.61 -1.68
CA GLY A 54 -0.17 -2.70 -2.71
C GLY A 54 1.19 -3.10 -3.29
N GLN A 55 1.98 -2.11 -3.68
CA GLN A 55 3.26 -2.31 -4.36
C GLN A 55 4.21 -1.12 -4.19
N LEU A 56 5.51 -1.40 -4.21
CA LEU A 56 6.57 -0.40 -4.32
C LEU A 56 7.24 -0.51 -5.70
N ARG A 57 7.29 0.57 -6.46
CA ARG A 57 7.99 0.63 -7.75
C ARG A 57 9.20 1.55 -7.64
N MET A 58 10.32 1.12 -8.19
CA MET A 58 11.54 1.90 -8.31
C MET A 58 11.88 2.05 -9.79
N ALA A 59 11.97 3.29 -10.25
CA ALA A 59 12.25 3.64 -11.65
C ALA A 59 13.70 3.33 -12.03
N GLU A 60 14.16 3.80 -13.19
CA GLU A 60 15.56 3.67 -13.59
C GLU A 60 16.53 4.24 -12.55
N PRO A 61 17.73 3.63 -12.39
CA PRO A 61 18.23 2.45 -13.09
C PRO A 61 17.81 1.11 -12.44
N TRP A 62 16.89 1.14 -11.47
CA TRP A 62 16.45 -0.04 -10.74
C TRP A 62 15.45 -0.88 -11.52
N MET A 63 14.51 -0.20 -12.18
CA MET A 63 13.48 -0.78 -13.05
C MET A 63 12.76 -1.98 -12.43
N CYS A 64 12.34 -1.86 -11.17
CA CYS A 64 11.77 -2.98 -10.43
C CYS A 64 10.44 -2.66 -9.74
N GLN A 65 9.72 -3.72 -9.36
CA GLN A 65 8.49 -3.64 -8.60
C GLN A 65 8.47 -4.71 -7.50
N LEU A 66 8.11 -4.32 -6.28
CA LEU A 66 7.95 -5.20 -5.13
C LEU A 66 6.47 -5.25 -4.76
N GLN A 67 5.87 -6.44 -4.72
CA GLN A 67 4.50 -6.62 -4.24
C GLN A 67 4.50 -6.65 -2.72
N LEU A 68 3.57 -5.90 -2.11
CA LEU A 68 3.48 -5.77 -0.66
C LEU A 68 2.36 -6.67 -0.12
N ARG A 69 2.65 -7.37 0.97
CA ARG A 69 1.64 -8.06 1.79
C ARG A 69 1.66 -7.46 3.18
N ALA A 70 0.48 -7.11 3.69
CA ALA A 70 0.35 -6.52 5.01
C ALA A 70 0.80 -7.52 6.08
N THR A 71 1.46 -7.01 7.11
CA THR A 71 1.78 -7.76 8.33
C THR A 71 1.14 -7.07 9.52
N ASP A 72 1.19 -7.75 10.67
CA ASP A 72 0.82 -7.14 11.94
C ASP A 72 1.75 -5.94 12.20
N GLY A 73 1.17 -4.74 12.25
CA GLY A 73 1.92 -3.51 12.52
C GLY A 73 2.39 -3.45 13.97
N TYR A 74 3.49 -2.74 14.21
CA TYR A 74 3.97 -2.40 15.55
C TYR A 74 4.05 -0.87 15.66
N GLY A 75 3.21 -0.26 16.48
CA GLY A 75 3.20 1.19 16.71
C GLY A 75 2.66 2.02 15.54
N GLN A 76 3.24 3.21 15.33
CA GLN A 76 2.83 4.17 14.28
C GLN A 76 3.24 3.72 12.86
N ALA A 77 4.26 2.85 12.76
CA ALA A 77 4.78 2.38 11.48
C ALA A 77 4.14 1.04 11.07
N ARG A 78 3.62 0.97 9.85
CA ARG A 78 3.13 -0.27 9.24
C ARG A 78 4.26 -1.01 8.55
N ARG A 79 4.34 -2.33 8.79
CA ARG A 79 5.31 -3.22 8.15
C ARG A 79 4.63 -4.05 7.06
N TYR A 80 5.35 -4.25 5.96
CA TYR A 80 4.93 -5.07 4.83
C TYR A 80 6.05 -6.00 4.42
N VAL A 81 5.76 -7.26 4.13
CA VAL A 81 6.75 -8.17 3.53
C VAL A 81 6.66 -8.12 2.02
N PHE A 82 7.78 -8.36 1.34
CA PHE A 82 7.80 -8.50 -0.11
C PHE A 82 7.29 -9.88 -0.50
N ALA A 83 6.09 -9.92 -1.07
CA ALA A 83 5.44 -11.16 -1.52
C ALA A 83 5.85 -11.57 -2.95
N GLY A 84 6.53 -10.67 -3.66
CA GLY A 84 7.05 -10.91 -4.99
C GLY A 84 7.98 -9.79 -5.42
N VAL A 85 9.04 -10.14 -6.13
CA VAL A 85 10.02 -9.20 -6.69
C VAL A 85 9.97 -9.35 -8.20
N GLY A 86 9.61 -8.27 -8.89
CA GLY A 86 9.71 -8.18 -10.34
C GLY A 86 11.16 -8.05 -10.79
N ALA A 87 11.40 -8.15 -12.10
CA ALA A 87 12.74 -8.01 -12.69
C ALA A 87 13.45 -6.71 -12.26
N GLY A 88 14.77 -6.67 -12.41
CA GLY A 88 15.60 -5.49 -12.15
C GLY A 88 16.52 -5.65 -10.93
N ARG A 89 16.96 -4.53 -10.35
CA ARG A 89 18.00 -4.52 -9.28
C ARG A 89 17.48 -4.88 -7.87
N CYS A 90 16.28 -5.45 -7.78
CA CYS A 90 15.58 -5.69 -6.52
C CYS A 90 15.69 -7.11 -5.99
N ASP A 91 16.36 -8.02 -6.70
CA ASP A 91 16.53 -9.41 -6.27
C ASP A 91 17.16 -9.52 -4.88
N ARG A 92 18.09 -8.62 -4.53
CA ARG A 92 18.71 -8.55 -3.20
C ARG A 92 17.75 -8.14 -2.08
N LEU A 93 16.59 -7.59 -2.43
CA LEU A 93 15.51 -7.25 -1.51
C LEU A 93 14.49 -8.39 -1.41
N SER A 94 14.65 -9.48 -2.18
CA SER A 94 13.81 -10.66 -2.01
C SER A 94 13.87 -11.11 -0.54
N GLN A 95 12.70 -11.47 0.01
CA GLN A 95 12.52 -11.82 1.43
C GLN A 95 12.77 -10.68 2.44
N GLY A 96 13.02 -9.46 1.97
CA GLY A 96 13.07 -8.26 2.80
C GLY A 96 11.69 -7.76 3.23
N HIS A 97 11.67 -6.55 3.79
CA HIS A 97 10.43 -5.89 4.18
C HIS A 97 10.49 -4.38 4.02
N LEU A 98 9.30 -3.76 4.03
CA LEU A 98 9.08 -2.33 4.00
C LEU A 98 8.52 -1.88 5.34
N SER A 99 9.05 -0.80 5.90
CA SER A 99 8.40 -0.03 6.95
C SER A 99 7.90 1.27 6.35
N VAL A 100 6.64 1.62 6.63
CA VAL A 100 6.04 2.89 6.21
C VAL A 100 5.41 3.56 7.42
N GLU A 101 5.79 4.81 7.65
CA GLU A 101 5.16 5.70 8.63
C GLU A 101 4.45 6.80 7.85
N VAL A 102 3.14 6.98 8.05
CA VAL A 102 2.33 7.96 7.32
C VAL A 102 1.96 9.09 8.28
N ASP A 103 2.24 10.33 7.86
CA ASP A 103 1.88 11.55 8.58
C ASP A 103 1.25 12.56 7.59
N GLY A 104 -0.08 12.63 7.62
CA GLY A 104 -0.86 13.39 6.64
C GLY A 104 -0.59 12.91 5.20
N ASP A 105 -0.19 13.85 4.34
CA ASP A 105 0.16 13.56 2.94
C ASP A 105 1.61 13.04 2.78
N ASN A 106 2.35 12.85 3.88
CA ASN A 106 3.73 12.35 3.83
C ASN A 106 3.81 10.88 4.23
N ALA A 107 4.72 10.14 3.60
CA ALA A 107 5.06 8.77 3.98
C ALA A 107 6.58 8.60 4.06
N ALA A 108 7.10 8.37 5.26
CA ALA A 108 8.48 7.97 5.47
C ALA A 108 8.62 6.47 5.22
N VAL A 109 9.39 6.10 4.20
CA VAL A 109 9.58 4.72 3.76
C VAL A 109 10.99 4.26 4.06
N ARG A 110 11.11 3.07 4.65
CA ARG A 110 12.38 2.37 4.87
C ARG A 110 12.32 0.96 4.32
N VAL A 111 13.28 0.60 3.49
CA VAL A 111 13.40 -0.69 2.81
C VAL A 111 14.53 -1.47 3.48
N PHE A 112 14.20 -2.68 3.94
CA PHE A 112 15.13 -3.56 4.62
C PHE A 112 15.34 -4.84 3.80
N ASP A 113 16.56 -5.36 3.81
CA ASP A 113 16.86 -6.66 3.21
C ASP A 113 16.42 -7.83 4.11
N ALA A 114 16.67 -9.05 3.65
CA ALA A 114 16.36 -10.27 4.38
C ALA A 114 17.11 -10.41 5.73
N LYS A 115 18.23 -9.71 5.92
CA LYS A 115 18.99 -9.68 7.17
C LYS A 115 18.48 -8.61 8.14
N GLY A 116 17.49 -7.82 7.74
CA GLY A 116 16.95 -6.71 8.54
C GLY A 116 17.83 -5.46 8.50
N ALA A 117 18.80 -5.37 7.60
CA ALA A 117 19.59 -4.15 7.42
C ALA A 117 18.80 -3.15 6.56
N GLU A 118 18.71 -1.89 7.00
CA GLU A 118 18.16 -0.82 6.18
C GLU A 118 19.06 -0.63 4.95
N ARG A 119 18.45 -0.61 3.77
CA ARG A 119 19.16 -0.43 2.50
C ARG A 119 18.83 0.90 1.84
N TYR A 120 17.57 1.31 1.91
CA TYR A 120 17.07 2.54 1.29
C TYR A 120 16.02 3.18 2.16
N SER A 121 15.97 4.50 2.12
CA SER A 121 14.90 5.27 2.71
C SER A 121 14.57 6.48 1.84
N ALA A 122 13.31 6.92 1.92
CA ALA A 122 12.82 8.12 1.25
C ALA A 122 11.59 8.66 1.97
N ASP A 123 11.46 9.97 1.94
CA ASP A 123 10.22 10.67 2.23
C ASP A 123 9.43 10.81 0.93
N LEU A 124 8.20 10.32 0.96
CA LEU A 124 7.28 10.33 -0.17
C LEU A 124 6.11 11.25 0.12
N ILE A 125 5.51 11.83 -0.93
CA ILE A 125 4.35 12.71 -0.84
C ILE A 125 3.18 12.04 -1.57
N GLU A 126 1.99 12.07 -0.96
CA GLU A 126 0.76 11.55 -1.54
C GLU A 126 0.36 12.36 -2.77
N ILE A 127 -0.01 11.65 -3.82
CA ILE A 127 -0.49 12.21 -5.07
C ILE A 127 -2.01 12.00 -5.10
N ARG A 128 -2.75 13.07 -4.84
CA ARG A 128 -4.22 13.07 -4.95
C ARG A 128 -4.59 13.13 -6.44
N SER A 129 -5.42 12.19 -6.88
CA SER A 129 -6.03 12.17 -8.22
C SER A 129 -7.35 12.91 -8.23
#